data_AF-A0A7S2YWD9-F1
#
_entry.id   AF-A0A7S2YWD9-F1
#
_cell.length_a   1.000
_cell.length_b   1.000
_cell.length_c   1.000
_cell.angle_alpha   90.00
_cell.angle_beta   90.00
_cell.angle_gamma   90.00
#
_symmetry.space_group_name_H-M   'P 1'
#
loop_
_entity.id
_entity.type
_entity.pdbx_description
1 polymer ?
#
loop_
_entity_poly.entity_id
_entity_poly.type
_entity_poly.pdbx_seq_one_letter_code
_entity_poly.pdbx_strand_id
1 'polypeptide(L)'
;IVVPVSGGGMISGIAIAAKAINPDIKIIAAEPLGVNEAADIYASKRLGELLALPKTKTLADGLQARLGDLTWPVVKSQVDDVIVVTEKEIVAAMKLIYERMKVVVEPSGAVGLAAVLNPDFQQKYNSGGGGGGGGKMANVGVILCGGNVDLSSVEFWESWTRRWQSLKST
;
A
#
# COMPACT_ATOMS: atom_id res chain seq x y z
N ILE A 1 4.06 -1.71 11.24
CA ILE A 1 3.35 -0.59 10.60
C ILE A 1 3.53 -0.74 9.10
N VAL A 2 2.44 -0.80 8.34
CA VAL A 2 2.45 -0.91 6.88
C VAL A 2 2.09 0.43 6.28
N VAL A 3 2.97 0.94 5.41
CA VAL A 3 2.93 2.32 4.92
C VAL A 3 2.99 2.32 3.39
N PRO A 4 2.01 2.92 2.69
CA PRO A 4 2.13 3.19 1.25
C PRO A 4 3.39 4.01 0.97
N VAL A 5 4.15 3.63 -0.06
CA VAL A 5 5.43 4.28 -0.37
C VAL A 5 5.46 4.86 -1.78
N SER A 6 6.16 5.99 -1.91
CA SER A 6 6.45 6.67 -3.15
C SER A 6 7.73 7.50 -2.96
N GLY A 7 7.64 8.84 -2.90
CA GLY A 7 8.78 9.71 -2.61
C GLY A 7 9.45 9.52 -1.24
N GLY A 8 8.91 8.64 -0.38
CA GLY A 8 9.59 8.17 0.83
C GLY A 8 9.45 9.06 2.07
N GLY A 9 8.93 10.28 1.94
CA GLY A 9 8.84 11.23 3.07
C GLY A 9 8.04 10.69 4.26
N MET A 10 6.81 10.21 4.00
CA MET A 10 5.93 9.67 5.04
C MET A 10 6.54 8.44 5.73
N ILE A 11 6.98 7.44 4.96
CA ILE A 11 7.55 6.22 5.55
C ILE A 11 8.85 6.49 6.29
N SER A 12 9.67 7.44 5.83
CA SER A 12 10.91 7.84 6.51
C SER A 12 10.61 8.44 7.87
N GLY A 13 9.66 9.38 7.96
CA GLY A 13 9.26 9.98 9.23
C GLY A 13 8.67 8.95 10.20
N ILE A 14 7.81 8.06 9.70
CA ILE A 14 7.24 6.96 10.50
C ILE A 14 8.34 6.02 11.00
N ALA A 15 9.29 5.64 10.13
CA ALA A 15 10.37 4.72 10.49
C ALA A 15 11.25 5.30 11.59
N ILE A 16 11.69 6.56 11.42
CA ILE A 16 12.52 7.25 12.41
C ILE A 16 11.81 7.31 13.76
N ALA A 17 10.56 7.77 13.78
CA ALA A 17 9.80 7.90 15.04
C ALA A 17 9.52 6.55 15.70
N ALA A 18 9.03 5.56 14.93
CA ALA A 18 8.68 4.26 15.46
C ALA A 18 9.89 3.50 16.00
N LYS A 19 11.01 3.51 15.26
CA LYS A 19 12.24 2.83 15.68
C LYS A 19 12.91 3.51 16.88
N ALA A 20 12.78 4.83 17.02
CA ALA A 20 13.23 5.55 18.20
C ALA A 20 12.43 5.19 19.46
N ILE A 21 11.12 4.93 19.32
CA ILE A 21 10.25 4.49 20.42
C ILE A 21 10.51 3.01 20.75
N ASN A 22 10.54 2.16 19.73
CA ASN A 22 10.82 0.74 19.87
C ASN A 22 11.45 0.19 18.57
N PRO A 23 12.73 -0.21 18.59
CA PRO A 23 13.44 -0.69 17.40
C PRO A 23 12.87 -1.98 16.80
N ASP A 24 12.12 -2.76 17.60
CA ASP A 24 11.51 -4.01 17.15
C ASP A 24 10.25 -3.80 16.30
N ILE A 25 9.68 -2.59 16.28
CA ILE A 25 8.54 -2.27 15.42
C ILE A 25 8.95 -2.43 13.96
N LYS A 26 8.31 -3.36 13.25
CA LYS A 26 8.56 -3.59 11.82
C LYS A 26 7.90 -2.51 10.97
N ILE A 27 8.67 -1.94 10.04
CA ILE A 27 8.20 -0.97 9.06
C ILE A 27 8.21 -1.62 7.69
N ILE A 28 7.02 -1.78 7.11
CA ILE A 28 6.82 -2.45 5.84
C ILE A 28 6.31 -1.43 4.84
N ALA A 29 7.04 -1.24 3.75
CA ALA A 29 6.59 -0.42 2.64
C ALA A 29 5.60 -1.20 1.77
N ALA A 30 4.55 -0.54 1.32
CA ALA A 30 3.60 -1.07 0.36
C ALA A 30 3.70 -0.27 -0.94
N GLU A 31 4.11 -0.92 -2.02
CA GLU A 31 4.42 -0.30 -3.31
C GLU A 31 3.52 -0.88 -4.42
N PRO A 32 2.92 -0.05 -5.29
CA PRO A 32 2.23 -0.54 -6.46
C PRO A 32 3.21 -1.14 -7.49
N LEU A 33 2.85 -2.30 -8.06
CA LEU A 33 3.58 -2.88 -9.20
C LEU A 33 3.44 -2.00 -10.44
N GLY A 34 2.26 -1.40 -10.62
CA GLY A 34 1.85 -0.75 -11.86
C GLY A 34 1.61 -1.74 -13.00
N VAL A 35 0.92 -1.29 -14.05
CA VAL A 35 0.70 -2.09 -15.27
C VAL A 35 1.96 -2.30 -16.10
N ASN A 36 3.03 -1.55 -15.80
CA ASN A 36 4.34 -1.64 -16.43
C ASN A 36 5.39 -2.34 -15.57
N GLU A 37 4.98 -2.98 -14.46
CA GLU A 37 5.85 -3.78 -13.58
C GLU A 37 7.10 -3.04 -13.08
N ALA A 38 6.94 -1.75 -12.76
CA ALA A 38 8.03 -0.85 -12.43
C ALA A 38 8.00 -0.47 -10.94
N ALA A 39 8.15 -1.46 -10.06
CA ALA A 39 8.31 -1.27 -8.61
C ALA A 39 9.80 -1.01 -8.27
N ASP A 40 10.22 0.26 -8.37
CA ASP A 40 11.62 0.64 -8.23
C ASP A 40 12.12 0.60 -6.79
N ILE A 41 11.27 0.84 -5.79
CA ILE A 41 11.64 0.85 -4.38
C ILE A 41 11.93 -0.58 -3.91
N TYR A 42 11.09 -1.53 -4.30
CA TYR A 42 11.30 -2.96 -4.06
C TYR A 42 12.61 -3.46 -4.67
N ALA A 43 12.84 -3.15 -5.95
CA ALA A 43 14.07 -3.52 -6.64
C ALA A 43 15.30 -2.88 -5.98
N SER A 44 15.21 -1.59 -5.66
CA SER A 44 16.26 -0.84 -4.96
C SER A 44 16.58 -1.46 -3.60
N LYS A 45 15.55 -1.80 -2.81
CA LYS A 45 15.72 -2.40 -1.49
C LYS A 45 16.40 -3.75 -1.56
N ARG A 46 16.04 -4.59 -2.55
CA ARG A 46 16.67 -5.91 -2.75
C ARG A 46 18.13 -5.82 -3.16
N LEU A 47 18.48 -4.87 -4.02
CA LEU A 47 19.87 -4.66 -4.45
C LEU A 47 20.70 -3.87 -3.43
N GLY A 48 20.06 -3.14 -2.53
CA GLY A 48 20.72 -2.24 -1.59
C GLY A 48 21.22 -0.94 -2.25
N GLU A 49 20.78 -0.64 -3.47
CA GLU A 49 21.18 0.52 -4.27
C GLU A 49 19.95 1.22 -4.83
N LEU A 50 19.98 2.55 -4.96
CA LEU A 50 18.84 3.29 -5.49
C LEU A 50 18.80 3.12 -7.02
N LEU A 51 17.76 2.47 -7.50
CA LEU A 51 17.50 2.28 -8.93
C LEU A 51 16.54 3.34 -9.45
N ALA A 52 16.61 3.58 -10.76
CA ALA A 52 15.69 4.44 -11.48
C ALA A 52 14.99 3.63 -12.59
N LEU A 53 13.87 2.98 -12.27
CA LEU A 53 13.02 2.36 -13.29
C LEU A 53 12.12 3.42 -13.94
N PRO A 54 11.47 3.11 -15.08
CA PRO A 54 10.43 3.98 -15.65
C PRO A 54 9.34 4.29 -14.62
N LYS A 55 8.72 5.47 -14.73
CA LYS A 55 7.63 5.87 -13.83
C LYS A 55 6.52 4.81 -13.79
N THR A 56 6.14 4.38 -12.60
CA THR A 56 5.07 3.40 -12.37
C THR A 56 3.74 3.93 -12.89
N LYS A 57 3.07 3.15 -13.74
CA LYS A 57 1.74 3.45 -14.27
C LYS A 57 0.71 2.69 -13.44
N THR A 58 0.08 3.37 -12.49
CA THR A 58 -0.80 2.76 -11.48
C THR A 58 -2.03 3.63 -11.22
N LEU A 59 -3.12 3.00 -10.76
CA LEU A 59 -4.32 3.66 -10.24
C LEU A 59 -4.01 4.46 -8.96
N ALA A 60 -2.97 4.07 -8.21
CA ALA A 60 -2.46 4.81 -7.06
C ALA A 60 -1.60 6.00 -7.53
N ASP A 61 -2.24 6.99 -8.14
CA ASP A 61 -1.62 8.18 -8.73
C ASP A 61 -0.74 8.99 -7.76
N GLY A 62 -1.15 9.07 -6.49
CA GLY A 62 -0.38 9.65 -5.39
C GLY A 62 0.93 8.92 -5.08
N LEU A 63 1.16 7.73 -5.63
CA LEU A 63 2.35 6.92 -5.37
C LEU A 63 3.37 6.85 -6.52
N GLN A 64 3.34 7.80 -7.46
CA GLN A 64 4.20 7.74 -8.65
C GLN A 64 5.51 8.57 -8.58
N ALA A 65 5.84 9.14 -7.41
CA ALA A 65 7.12 9.79 -7.17
C ALA A 65 8.23 8.79 -6.79
N ARG A 66 9.49 9.21 -6.96
CA ARG A 66 10.69 8.42 -6.63
C ARG A 66 11.27 8.82 -5.29
N LEU A 67 11.93 7.88 -4.62
CA LEU A 67 12.73 8.19 -3.43
C LEU A 67 13.78 9.26 -3.75
N GLY A 68 13.82 10.30 -2.93
CA GLY A 68 14.83 11.35 -3.02
C GLY A 68 16.05 11.04 -2.15
N ASP A 69 17.10 11.87 -2.32
CA ASP A 69 18.40 11.74 -1.64
C ASP A 69 18.30 11.71 -0.11
N LEU A 70 17.30 12.38 0.46
CA LEU A 70 17.06 12.38 1.91
C LEU A 70 16.33 11.14 2.40
N THR A 71 15.45 10.58 1.56
CA THR A 71 14.57 9.47 1.96
C THR A 71 15.18 8.11 1.69
N TRP A 72 16.00 7.97 0.65
CA TRP A 72 16.64 6.71 0.31
C TRP A 72 17.51 6.16 1.45
N PRO A 73 18.39 6.94 2.11
CA PRO A 73 19.20 6.44 3.22
C PRO A 73 18.34 5.87 4.36
N VAL A 74 17.20 6.51 4.66
CA VAL A 74 16.25 6.05 5.69
C VAL A 74 15.55 4.78 5.24
N VAL A 75 15.03 4.74 4.01
CA VAL A 75 14.37 3.54 3.46
C VAL A 75 15.34 2.36 3.39
N LYS A 76 16.58 2.59 2.95
CA LYS A 76 17.62 1.57 2.88
C LYS A 76 17.95 0.98 4.26
N SER A 77 18.01 1.80 5.31
CA SER A 77 18.47 1.38 6.63
C SER A 77 17.36 0.97 7.61
N GLN A 78 16.18 1.60 7.57
CA GLN A 78 15.16 1.49 8.62
C GLN A 78 13.84 0.84 8.18
N VAL A 79 13.54 0.79 6.88
CA VAL A 79 12.41 0.01 6.37
C VAL A 79 12.82 -1.46 6.36
N ASP A 80 12.04 -2.33 7.00
CA ASP A 80 12.38 -3.75 7.15
C ASP A 80 12.09 -4.55 5.87
N ASP A 81 11.08 -4.16 5.10
CA ASP A 81 10.66 -4.90 3.90
C ASP A 81 9.82 -4.03 2.95
N VAL A 82 9.67 -4.49 1.71
CA VAL A 82 8.80 -3.87 0.70
C VAL A 82 7.90 -4.96 0.12
N ILE A 83 6.59 -4.77 0.21
CA ILE A 83 5.58 -5.63 -0.42
C ILE A 83 5.02 -4.91 -1.63
N VAL A 84 5.08 -5.59 -2.77
CA VAL A 84 4.57 -5.09 -4.04
C VAL A 84 3.15 -5.60 -4.25
N VAL A 85 2.24 -4.72 -4.66
CA VAL A 85 0.82 -5.06 -4.88
C VAL A 85 0.37 -4.69 -6.28
N THR A 86 -0.50 -5.50 -6.85
CA THR A 86 -1.10 -5.31 -8.17
C THR A 86 -2.30 -4.36 -8.11
N GLU A 87 -2.66 -3.77 -9.25
CA GLU A 87 -3.86 -2.92 -9.37
C GLU A 87 -5.14 -3.64 -8.92
N LYS A 88 -5.23 -4.96 -9.17
CA LYS A 88 -6.38 -5.78 -8.76
C LYS A 88 -6.48 -5.89 -7.23
N GLU A 89 -5.34 -6.06 -6.56
CA GLU A 89 -5.29 -6.12 -5.10
C GLU A 89 -5.63 -4.76 -4.46
N ILE A 90 -5.19 -3.65 -5.08
CA ILE A 90 -5.54 -2.29 -4.65
C ILE A 90 -7.07 -2.09 -4.70
N VAL A 91 -7.71 -2.42 -5.83
CA VAL A 91 -9.18 -2.30 -5.99
C VAL A 91 -9.93 -3.22 -5.01
N ALA A 92 -9.45 -4.45 -4.83
CA ALA A 92 -10.05 -5.38 -3.86
C ALA A 92 -9.95 -4.83 -2.41
N ALA A 93 -8.81 -4.24 -2.04
CA ALA A 93 -8.63 -3.61 -0.74
C ALA A 93 -9.53 -2.38 -0.56
N MET A 94 -9.67 -1.52 -1.58
CA MET A 94 -10.62 -0.39 -1.55
C MET A 94 -12.04 -0.88 -1.26
N LYS A 95 -12.49 -1.88 -2.03
CA LYS A 95 -13.83 -2.47 -1.86
C LYS A 95 -14.03 -2.99 -0.44
N LEU A 96 -13.05 -3.71 0.12
CA LEU A 96 -13.13 -4.22 1.48
C LEU A 96 -13.22 -3.10 2.53
N ILE A 97 -12.43 -2.02 2.38
CA ILE A 97 -12.49 -0.85 3.27
C ILE A 97 -13.89 -0.22 3.21
N TYR A 98 -14.46 -0.05 2.02
CA TYR A 98 -15.80 0.52 1.86
C TYR A 98 -16.87 -0.37 2.50
N GLU A 99 -16.80 -1.67 2.26
CA GLU A 99 -17.79 -2.64 2.73
C GLU A 99 -17.72 -2.88 4.24
N ARG A 100 -16.53 -2.81 4.85
CA ARG A 100 -16.32 -3.19 6.26
C ARG A 100 -16.07 -2.04 7.19
N MET A 101 -15.28 -1.05 6.75
CA MET A 101 -14.90 0.09 7.57
C MET A 101 -15.77 1.33 7.32
N LYS A 102 -16.45 1.39 6.16
CA LYS A 102 -17.27 2.55 5.75
C LYS A 102 -16.45 3.85 5.61
N VAL A 103 -15.15 3.71 5.39
CA VAL A 103 -14.22 4.83 5.19
C VAL A 103 -14.01 5.01 3.69
N VAL A 104 -14.09 6.24 3.21
CA VAL A 104 -13.76 6.59 1.83
C VAL A 104 -12.23 6.74 1.73
N VAL A 105 -11.63 6.03 0.77
CA VAL A 105 -10.18 5.99 0.53
C VAL A 105 -9.94 6.08 -0.97
N GLU A 106 -8.89 6.78 -1.37
CA GLU A 106 -8.38 6.73 -2.75
C GLU A 106 -7.54 5.47 -2.97
N PRO A 107 -7.18 5.09 -4.21
CA PRO A 107 -6.36 3.91 -4.47
C PRO A 107 -5.05 3.88 -3.67
N SER A 108 -4.32 5.01 -3.62
CA SER A 108 -3.10 5.17 -2.80
C SER A 108 -3.33 4.86 -1.32
N GLY A 109 -4.49 5.26 -0.79
CA GLY A 109 -4.90 5.02 0.60
C GLY A 109 -5.17 3.55 0.92
N ALA A 110 -5.50 2.73 -0.07
CA ALA A 110 -5.78 1.31 0.09
C ALA A 110 -4.56 0.40 -0.06
N VAL A 111 -3.46 0.90 -0.64
CA VAL A 111 -2.24 0.12 -0.93
C VAL A 111 -1.66 -0.56 0.31
N GLY A 112 -1.70 0.11 1.47
CA GLY A 112 -1.23 -0.48 2.73
C GLY A 112 -2.04 -1.71 3.14
N LEU A 113 -3.37 -1.70 2.95
CA LEU A 113 -4.21 -2.85 3.24
C LEU A 113 -4.03 -3.96 2.21
N ALA A 114 -3.91 -3.59 0.93
CA ALA A 114 -3.60 -4.54 -0.14
C ALA A 114 -2.33 -5.33 0.19
N ALA A 115 -1.28 -4.66 0.68
CA ALA A 115 -0.03 -5.30 1.06
C ALA A 115 -0.21 -6.26 2.25
N VAL A 116 -1.04 -5.94 3.23
CA VAL A 116 -1.34 -6.87 4.33
C VAL A 116 -2.06 -8.11 3.83
N LEU A 117 -3.03 -7.97 2.92
CA LEU A 117 -3.80 -9.08 2.39
C LEU A 117 -3.02 -9.94 1.38
N ASN A 118 -1.91 -9.43 0.87
CA ASN A 118 -1.07 -10.11 -0.11
C ASN A 118 -0.54 -11.46 0.44
N PRO A 119 -0.51 -12.53 -0.39
CA PRO A 119 -0.05 -13.84 0.03
C PRO A 119 1.37 -13.86 0.62
N ASP A 120 2.29 -13.08 0.06
CA ASP A 120 3.68 -13.03 0.53
C ASP A 120 3.76 -12.42 1.93
N PHE A 121 2.96 -11.37 2.20
CA PHE A 121 2.85 -10.81 3.54
C PHE A 121 2.28 -11.83 4.53
N GLN A 122 1.20 -12.51 4.15
CA GLN A 122 0.55 -13.51 4.99
C GLN A 122 1.48 -14.68 5.32
N GLN A 123 2.20 -15.18 4.31
CA GLN A 123 3.18 -16.25 4.47
C GLN A 123 4.33 -15.83 5.38
N LYS A 124 4.85 -14.61 5.21
CA LYS A 124 6.03 -14.13 5.93
C LYS A 124 5.73 -13.70 7.37
N TYR A 125 4.56 -13.10 7.62
CA TYR A 125 4.27 -12.41 8.88
C TYR A 125 3.08 -12.97 9.67
N ASN A 126 2.22 -13.80 9.07
CA ASN A 126 1.04 -14.35 9.74
C ASN A 126 1.06 -15.89 9.89
N SER A 127 1.83 -16.60 9.05
CA SER A 127 2.04 -18.04 9.22
C SER A 127 2.98 -18.30 10.41
N GLY A 128 2.48 -18.94 11.46
CA GLY A 128 3.22 -19.25 12.70
C GLY A 128 4.38 -20.26 12.55
N GLY A 129 4.91 -20.47 11.35
CA GLY A 129 6.01 -21.40 11.08
C GLY A 129 6.33 -21.47 9.59
N GLY A 130 7.54 -21.08 9.20
CA GLY A 130 8.00 -21.15 7.82
C GLY A 130 9.30 -20.38 7.55
N GLY A 131 10.42 -20.84 8.11
CA GLY A 131 11.79 -20.59 7.60
C GLY A 131 12.40 -19.19 7.75
N GLY A 132 11.61 -18.14 8.06
CA GLY A 132 12.05 -16.75 8.02
C GLY A 132 12.06 -16.00 9.35
N GLY A 133 12.43 -16.63 10.47
CA GLY A 133 12.82 -15.97 11.74
C GLY A 133 11.82 -15.05 12.47
N GLY A 134 10.71 -14.64 11.86
CA GLY A 134 9.71 -13.76 12.45
C GLY A 134 8.55 -14.58 13.00
N GLY A 135 8.33 -14.55 14.31
CA GLY A 135 7.08 -15.06 14.90
C GLY A 135 5.87 -14.33 14.34
N LYS A 136 4.68 -14.93 14.50
CA LYS A 136 3.39 -14.33 14.09
C LYS A 136 3.28 -12.88 14.59
N MET A 137 3.06 -11.93 13.69
CA MET A 137 2.80 -10.55 14.08
C MET A 137 1.45 -10.44 14.78
N ALA A 138 1.45 -10.19 16.08
CA ALA A 138 0.22 -10.07 16.87
C ALA A 138 -0.61 -8.83 16.49
N ASN A 139 0.06 -7.71 16.17
CA ASN A 139 -0.58 -6.43 15.89
C ASN A 139 -0.01 -5.80 14.60
N VAL A 140 -0.88 -5.46 13.66
CA VAL A 140 -0.52 -4.80 12.39
C VAL A 140 -1.30 -3.49 12.26
N GLY A 141 -0.60 -2.37 12.30
CA GLY A 141 -1.16 -1.05 11.97
C GLY A 141 -0.97 -0.73 10.49
N VAL A 142 -2.03 -0.31 9.81
CA VAL A 142 -2.05 0.06 8.39
C VAL A 142 -2.35 1.54 8.24
N ILE A 143 -1.57 2.25 7.43
CA ILE A 143 -1.81 3.67 7.14
C ILE A 143 -2.77 3.80 5.96
N LEU A 144 -3.94 4.39 6.19
CA LEU A 144 -4.87 4.83 5.16
C LEU A 144 -4.56 6.31 4.85
N CYS A 145 -3.73 6.57 3.83
CA CYS A 145 -3.08 7.88 3.67
C CYS A 145 -3.93 8.97 2.99
N GLY A 146 -5.04 8.62 2.35
CA GLY A 146 -5.82 9.57 1.55
C GLY A 146 -7.18 9.05 1.14
N GLY A 147 -8.07 9.99 0.80
CA GLY A 147 -9.47 9.76 0.45
C GLY A 147 -9.97 10.64 -0.66
N ASN A 148 -9.08 11.25 -1.47
CA ASN A 148 -9.45 12.14 -2.58
C ASN A 148 -9.87 11.31 -3.79
N VAL A 149 -10.95 10.54 -3.63
CA VAL A 149 -11.51 9.70 -4.68
C VAL A 149 -12.65 10.43 -5.39
N ASP A 150 -12.63 10.43 -6.71
CA ASP A 150 -13.79 10.86 -7.49
C ASP A 150 -14.84 9.74 -7.50
N LEU A 151 -15.93 9.94 -6.73
CA LEU A 151 -17.02 8.97 -6.65
C LEU A 151 -17.84 8.82 -7.95
N SER A 152 -17.69 9.74 -8.90
CA SER A 152 -18.28 9.59 -10.23
C SER A 152 -17.52 8.57 -11.08
N SER A 153 -16.20 8.47 -10.89
CA SER A 153 -15.32 7.56 -11.64
C SER A 153 -15.52 6.07 -11.33
N VAL A 154 -16.19 5.75 -10.21
CA VAL A 154 -16.39 4.36 -9.74
C VAL A 154 -17.73 3.74 -10.18
N GLU A 155 -18.45 4.35 -11.14
CA GLU A 155 -19.82 4.01 -11.57
C GLU A 155 -20.82 3.83 -10.40
N PHE A 156 -20.45 4.28 -9.20
CA PHE A 156 -21.13 3.90 -7.98
C PHE A 156 -22.55 4.49 -7.97
N TRP A 157 -22.65 5.79 -8.27
CA TRP A 157 -23.92 6.50 -8.39
C TRP A 157 -24.76 6.06 -9.58
N GLU A 158 -24.12 5.63 -10.67
CA GLU A 158 -24.81 5.12 -11.86
C GLU A 158 -25.55 3.82 -11.56
N SER A 159 -24.98 2.93 -10.74
CA SER A 159 -25.65 1.71 -10.31
C SER A 159 -26.97 1.98 -9.55
N TRP A 160 -26.96 2.96 -8.64
CA TRP A 160 -28.15 3.38 -7.89
C TRP A 160 -29.16 4.12 -8.77
N THR A 161 -28.68 4.94 -9.70
CA THR A 161 -29.53 5.65 -10.66
C THR A 161 -30.25 4.67 -11.58
N ARG A 162 -29.54 3.67 -12.12
CA ARG A 162 -30.12 2.57 -12.91
C ARG A 162 -31.19 1.81 -12.11
N ARG A 163 -30.91 1.48 -10.84
CA ARG A 163 -31.87 0.81 -9.95
C ARG A 163 -33.12 1.67 -9.68
N TRP A 164 -32.97 2.98 -9.48
CA TRP A 164 -34.11 3.87 -9.30
C TRP A 164 -34.97 3.95 -10.58
N GLN A 165 -34.33 4.09 -11.74
CA GLN A 165 -35.04 4.11 -13.01
C GLN A 165 -35.84 2.82 -13.25
N SER A 166 -35.29 1.64 -12.94
CA SER A 166 -36.02 0.38 -13.07
C SER A 166 -37.24 0.27 -12.16
N LEU A 167 -37.21 0.92 -10.99
CA LEU A 167 -38.37 0.95 -10.07
C LEU A 167 -39.51 1.85 -10.57
N LYS A 168 -39.23 2.84 -11.43
CA LYS A 168 -40.24 3.73 -12.01
C LYS A 168 -40.97 3.13 -13.22
N SER A 169 -40.39 2.10 -13.84
CA SER A 169 -40.95 1.42 -15.01
C SER A 169 -41.82 0.21 -14.66
N THR A 170 -42.13 -0.01 -13.38
CA THR A 170 -43.04 -1.05 -12.87
C THR A 170 -44.27 -0.39 -12.29
#